data_AF-A0A3C1AB82-F1
#
_entry.id   AF-A0A3C1AB82-F1
#
_cell.length_a   1.000
_cell.length_b   1.000
_cell.length_c   1.000
_cell.angle_alpha   90.00
_cell.angle_beta   90.00
_cell.angle_gamma   90.00
#
_symmetry.space_group_name_H-M   'P 1'
#
loop_
_entity.id
_entity.type
_entity.pdbx_description
1 polymer ?
#
loop_
_entity_poly.entity_id
_entity_poly.type
_entity_poly.pdbx_seq_one_letter_code
_entity_poly.pdbx_strand_id
1 'polypeptide(L)'
;TIEKLVNSALNSPSFTFFVPIIAYADKPNVIQKAGTPFHYLGFTLVSPHAGKNLSSLSNKTQIIKNFGGNCYLIYRKERDIEGDDSTFYYSLEELDFLARNFLLHFHRSLLITDAIATHHVGSTIGLSNDGDKEYSNKRFFLIHRNRWFYLLKNYQIKTLVLIIPPLILSELSLLLFNFIFLKDKLTIFKSYRSLAKNWTVLLQNRRQVQANRVCKDKNWLEAEHLRFTATTAKGKISRLSLKVLDFSFSKYGQIVLGIK
;
A
#
# COMPACT_ATOMS: atom_id res chain seq x y z
N THR A 1 -24.07 3.69 -7.84
CA THR A 1 -22.84 3.06 -7.31
C THR A 1 -23.13 1.96 -6.31
N ILE A 2 -23.84 2.23 -5.21
CA ILE A 2 -24.17 1.21 -4.20
C ILE A 2 -24.87 -0.01 -4.82
N GLU A 3 -25.91 0.20 -5.62
CA GLU A 3 -26.64 -0.88 -6.30
C GLU A 3 -25.71 -1.77 -7.15
N LYS A 4 -24.76 -1.16 -7.88
CA LYS A 4 -23.78 -1.89 -8.69
C LYS A 4 -22.87 -2.76 -7.80
N LEU A 5 -22.37 -2.21 -6.71
CA LEU A 5 -21.55 -2.97 -5.75
C LEU A 5 -22.34 -4.12 -5.12
N VAL A 6 -23.60 -3.89 -4.74
CA VAL A 6 -24.48 -4.93 -4.18
C VAL A 6 -24.78 -6.02 -5.21
N ASN A 7 -25.13 -5.64 -6.44
CA ASN A 7 -25.37 -6.60 -7.51
C ASN A 7 -24.11 -7.42 -7.84
N SER A 8 -22.93 -6.79 -7.90
CA SER A 8 -21.66 -7.51 -8.04
C SER A 8 -21.40 -8.46 -6.87
N ALA A 9 -21.70 -8.04 -5.64
CA ALA A 9 -21.54 -8.85 -4.44
C ALA A 9 -22.43 -10.11 -4.45
N LEU A 10 -23.71 -9.95 -4.79
CA LEU A 10 -24.64 -11.07 -4.90
C LEU A 10 -24.24 -12.04 -6.02
N ASN A 11 -23.72 -11.53 -7.14
CA ASN A 11 -23.29 -12.32 -8.29
C ASN A 11 -21.87 -12.91 -8.18
N SER A 12 -21.08 -12.51 -7.18
CA SER A 12 -19.70 -12.97 -7.00
C SER A 12 -19.39 -13.26 -5.52
N PRO A 13 -20.14 -14.17 -4.87
CA PRO A 13 -20.06 -14.40 -3.42
C PRO A 13 -18.72 -14.98 -2.92
N SER A 14 -17.81 -15.34 -3.83
CA SER A 14 -16.46 -15.80 -3.49
C SER A 14 -15.46 -14.67 -3.22
N PHE A 15 -15.88 -13.42 -3.40
CA PHE A 15 -15.12 -12.21 -3.07
C PHE A 15 -15.75 -11.51 -1.86
N THR A 16 -14.92 -10.76 -1.14
CA THR A 16 -15.31 -10.14 0.14
C THR A 16 -15.41 -8.63 0.00
N PHE A 17 -14.46 -8.02 -0.71
CA PHE A 17 -14.40 -6.57 -0.88
C PHE A 17 -14.80 -6.19 -2.31
N PHE A 18 -15.73 -5.25 -2.43
CA PHE A 18 -16.21 -4.73 -3.71
C PHE A 18 -15.95 -3.23 -3.74
N VAL A 19 -15.13 -2.79 -4.69
CA VAL A 19 -14.51 -1.47 -4.67
C VAL A 19 -14.91 -0.73 -5.93
N PRO A 20 -15.47 0.49 -5.84
CA PRO A 20 -15.71 1.33 -7.01
C PRO A 20 -14.40 1.97 -7.49
N ILE A 21 -14.43 2.54 -8.70
CA ILE A 21 -13.45 3.55 -9.08
C ILE A 21 -13.68 4.80 -8.23
N ILE A 22 -12.60 5.38 -7.73
CA ILE A 22 -12.62 6.69 -7.09
C ILE A 22 -12.21 7.73 -8.11
N ALA A 23 -13.12 8.66 -8.43
CA ALA A 23 -12.86 9.83 -9.25
C ALA A 23 -12.62 11.07 -8.38
N TYR A 24 -11.92 12.06 -8.95
CA TYR A 24 -11.77 13.36 -8.30
C TYR A 24 -13.12 14.06 -8.22
N ALA A 25 -13.49 14.59 -7.04
CA ALA A 25 -14.78 15.26 -6.87
C ALA A 25 -14.92 16.53 -7.72
N ASP A 26 -13.83 17.28 -7.93
CA ASP A 26 -13.78 18.47 -8.81
C ASP A 26 -13.67 18.12 -10.30
N LYS A 27 -13.24 16.89 -10.63
CA LYS A 27 -13.06 16.39 -12.00
C LYS A 27 -13.60 14.96 -12.10
N PRO A 28 -14.92 14.76 -12.09
CA PRO A 28 -15.53 13.42 -11.95
C PRO A 28 -15.22 12.46 -13.10
N ASN A 29 -14.75 12.97 -14.25
CA ASN A 29 -14.30 12.14 -15.38
C ASN A 29 -12.83 11.70 -15.27
N VAL A 30 -12.11 12.11 -14.22
CA VAL A 30 -10.70 11.82 -14.01
C VAL A 30 -10.54 10.86 -12.83
N ILE A 31 -9.84 9.76 -13.07
CA ILE A 31 -9.60 8.71 -12.07
C ILE A 31 -8.63 9.23 -11.02
N GLN A 32 -9.01 9.14 -9.75
CA GLN A 32 -8.12 9.31 -8.61
C GLN A 32 -7.49 7.97 -8.21
N LYS A 33 -8.31 6.93 -8.01
CA LYS A 33 -7.86 5.57 -7.67
C LYS A 33 -8.72 4.54 -8.40
N ALA A 34 -8.07 3.56 -9.02
CA ALA A 34 -8.68 2.32 -9.52
C ALA A 34 -7.80 1.15 -9.02
N GLY A 35 -7.93 0.84 -7.73
CA GLY A 35 -6.93 0.06 -7.00
C GLY A 35 -5.66 0.87 -6.69
N THR A 36 -4.91 0.43 -5.68
CA THR A 36 -3.65 1.04 -5.23
C THR A 36 -2.63 -0.06 -5.00
N PRO A 37 -1.80 -0.40 -5.99
CA PRO A 37 -0.79 -1.44 -5.84
C PRO A 37 0.14 -1.14 -4.66
N PHE A 38 0.81 -2.17 -4.18
CA PHE A 38 1.85 -2.01 -3.18
C PHE A 38 3.07 -2.81 -3.57
N HIS A 39 4.25 -2.31 -3.23
CA HIS A 39 5.49 -3.01 -3.49
C HIS A 39 5.80 -3.99 -2.36
N TYR A 40 6.42 -5.13 -2.66
CA TYR A 40 6.83 -6.11 -1.66
C TYR A 40 7.79 -5.54 -0.59
N LEU A 41 8.39 -4.38 -0.78
CA LEU A 41 9.15 -3.67 0.26
C LEU A 41 8.27 -2.81 1.20
N GLY A 42 6.95 -2.93 1.13
CA GLY A 42 6.00 -2.23 2.01
C GLY A 42 5.73 -0.77 1.61
N PHE A 43 5.92 -0.42 0.34
CA PHE A 43 5.58 0.91 -0.18
C PHE A 43 4.21 0.89 -0.86
N THR A 44 3.32 1.81 -0.49
CA THR A 44 2.07 2.02 -1.23
C THR A 44 2.34 2.84 -2.48
N LEU A 45 1.73 2.43 -3.59
CA LEU A 45 1.96 3.03 -4.90
C LEU A 45 0.77 3.85 -5.35
N VAL A 46 1.05 4.84 -6.18
CA VAL A 46 0.02 5.59 -6.88
C VAL A 46 -0.70 4.65 -7.85
N SER A 47 -2.03 4.75 -7.91
CA SER A 47 -2.84 3.97 -8.83
C SER A 47 -2.33 4.12 -10.28
N PRO A 48 -2.16 3.04 -11.05
CA PRO A 48 -1.73 3.09 -12.46
C PRO A 48 -2.64 3.90 -13.39
N HIS A 49 -3.87 4.14 -12.92
CA HIS A 49 -4.89 4.87 -13.67
C HIS A 49 -5.09 6.29 -13.15
N ALA A 50 -4.39 6.70 -12.09
CA ALA A 50 -4.52 8.06 -11.54
C ALA A 50 -4.22 9.10 -12.62
N GLY A 51 -5.11 10.09 -12.75
CA GLY A 51 -5.02 11.18 -13.73
C GLY A 51 -5.52 10.83 -15.13
N LYS A 52 -5.85 9.57 -15.42
CA LYS A 52 -6.46 9.17 -16.71
C LYS A 52 -7.96 9.43 -16.72
N ASN A 53 -8.55 9.58 -17.90
CA ASN A 53 -10.00 9.68 -18.05
C ASN A 53 -10.67 8.33 -17.75
N LEU A 54 -11.87 8.35 -17.16
CA LEU A 54 -12.67 7.15 -16.91
C LEU A 54 -12.86 6.29 -18.16
N SER A 55 -13.04 6.90 -19.34
CA SER A 55 -13.22 6.19 -20.61
C SER A 55 -12.01 5.34 -21.03
N SER A 56 -10.84 5.53 -20.39
CA SER A 56 -9.64 4.72 -20.66
C SER A 56 -9.64 3.36 -19.97
N LEU A 57 -10.55 3.12 -19.01
CA LEU A 57 -10.67 1.84 -18.32
C LEU A 57 -11.57 0.88 -19.11
N SER A 58 -11.17 -0.40 -19.12
CA SER A 58 -12.04 -1.46 -19.63
C SER A 58 -13.24 -1.65 -18.69
N ASN A 59 -14.42 -1.92 -19.26
CA ASN A 59 -15.63 -2.28 -18.52
C ASN A 59 -15.57 -3.68 -17.86
N LYS A 60 -14.38 -4.28 -17.78
CA LYS A 60 -14.18 -5.56 -17.10
C LYS A 60 -13.82 -5.32 -15.63
N THR A 61 -14.54 -6.00 -14.74
CA THR A 61 -14.20 -6.11 -13.31
C THR A 61 -12.82 -6.73 -13.15
N GLN A 62 -12.03 -6.24 -12.19
CA GLN A 62 -10.64 -6.66 -12.00
C GLN A 62 -10.40 -7.14 -10.57
N ILE A 63 -9.66 -8.24 -10.41
CA ILE A 63 -9.16 -8.65 -9.10
C ILE A 63 -8.04 -7.70 -8.71
N ILE A 64 -8.14 -7.11 -7.53
CA ILE A 64 -7.11 -6.22 -6.98
C ILE A 64 -6.71 -6.70 -5.58
N LYS A 65 -5.47 -6.43 -5.18
CA LYS A 65 -5.00 -6.78 -3.83
C LYS A 65 -5.19 -5.66 -2.83
N ASN A 66 -4.97 -4.41 -3.25
CA ASN A 66 -5.11 -3.23 -2.42
C ASN A 66 -5.87 -2.11 -3.14
N PHE A 67 -6.66 -1.34 -2.39
CA PHE A 67 -7.51 -0.26 -2.90
C PHE A 67 -7.40 1.07 -2.14
N GLY A 68 -6.69 1.12 -1.01
CA GLY A 68 -6.35 2.38 -0.34
C GLY A 68 -7.56 3.15 0.22
N GLY A 69 -8.53 2.43 0.80
CA GLY A 69 -9.38 2.89 1.91
C GLY A 69 -10.60 3.78 1.66
N ASN A 70 -10.74 4.43 0.50
CA ASN A 70 -11.71 5.54 0.38
C ASN A 70 -13.19 5.12 0.39
N CYS A 71 -13.55 4.03 -0.30
CA CYS A 71 -14.93 3.57 -0.43
C CYS A 71 -14.91 2.11 -0.88
N TYR A 72 -15.66 1.24 -0.20
CA TYR A 72 -15.80 -0.16 -0.56
C TYR A 72 -17.04 -0.75 0.14
N LEU A 73 -17.58 -1.82 -0.45
CA LEU A 73 -18.61 -2.65 0.15
C LEU A 73 -17.96 -3.94 0.62
N ILE A 74 -18.25 -4.32 1.87
CA ILE A 74 -17.93 -5.64 2.40
C ILE A 74 -19.16 -6.52 2.22
N TYR A 75 -19.03 -7.63 1.50
CA TYR A 75 -20.05 -8.66 1.43
C TYR A 75 -19.54 -9.93 2.11
N ARG A 76 -20.23 -10.38 3.16
CA ARG A 76 -19.86 -11.58 3.90
C ARG A 76 -21.06 -12.31 4.46
N LYS A 77 -20.92 -13.63 4.59
CA LYS A 77 -21.88 -14.51 5.27
C LYS A 77 -21.52 -14.76 6.74
N GLU A 78 -20.23 -14.73 7.10
CA GLU A 78 -19.70 -15.06 8.43
C GLU A 78 -18.89 -13.89 9.04
N ARG A 79 -18.54 -13.95 10.35
CA ARG A 79 -17.86 -12.89 11.14
C ARG A 79 -16.32 -12.99 11.17
N ASP A 80 -15.72 -13.43 10.08
CA ASP A 80 -14.28 -13.67 9.92
C ASP A 80 -13.48 -12.45 9.43
N ILE A 81 -14.02 -11.23 9.51
CA ILE A 81 -13.27 -10.03 9.13
C ILE A 81 -12.44 -9.49 10.28
N GLU A 82 -11.15 -9.40 10.01
CA GLU A 82 -10.20 -8.74 10.87
C GLU A 82 -10.41 -7.22 10.82
N GLY A 83 -10.63 -6.58 11.97
CA GLY A 83 -10.70 -5.12 12.08
C GLY A 83 -9.33 -4.45 11.93
N ASP A 84 -9.31 -3.11 11.88
CA ASP A 84 -8.08 -2.33 11.79
C ASP A 84 -7.17 -2.49 13.02
N ASP A 85 -5.85 -2.40 12.80
CA ASP A 85 -4.86 -2.42 13.88
C ASP A 85 -4.55 -0.98 14.29
N SER A 86 -5.01 -0.59 15.49
CA SER A 86 -4.81 0.75 16.06
C SER A 86 -3.35 1.17 16.22
N THR A 87 -2.38 0.24 16.07
CA THR A 87 -0.95 0.58 16.03
C THR A 87 -0.61 1.46 14.82
N PHE A 88 -1.38 1.35 13.74
CA PHE A 88 -1.28 2.17 12.54
C PHE A 88 -2.16 3.41 12.67
N TYR A 89 -1.60 4.48 13.24
CA TYR A 89 -2.33 5.74 13.43
C TYR A 89 -2.62 6.49 12.11
N TYR A 90 -1.73 6.40 11.13
CA TYR A 90 -1.83 7.08 9.84
C TYR A 90 -0.98 6.35 8.79
N SER A 91 -1.58 6.08 7.64
CA SER A 91 -0.96 5.38 6.49
C SER A 91 -0.54 3.94 6.80
N LEU A 92 -0.82 3.06 5.82
CA LEU A 92 -0.58 1.60 5.84
C LEU A 92 -1.53 0.78 6.72
N GLU A 93 -2.45 1.41 7.44
CA GLU A 93 -3.56 0.78 8.16
C GLU A 93 -4.41 -0.07 7.21
N GLU A 94 -4.79 0.47 6.04
CA GLU A 94 -5.63 -0.29 5.10
C GLU A 94 -4.83 -1.40 4.40
N LEU A 95 -3.54 -1.17 4.15
CA LEU A 95 -2.68 -2.21 3.59
C LEU A 95 -2.56 -3.40 4.55
N ASP A 96 -2.37 -3.12 5.84
CA ASP A 96 -2.32 -4.13 6.88
C ASP A 96 -3.67 -4.85 7.06
N PHE A 97 -4.78 -4.11 7.08
CA PHE A 97 -6.13 -4.66 7.12
C PHE A 97 -6.37 -5.64 5.97
N LEU A 98 -6.08 -5.25 4.72
CA LEU A 98 -6.28 -6.13 3.57
C LEU A 98 -5.31 -7.32 3.57
N ALA A 99 -4.06 -7.10 3.97
CA ALA A 99 -3.08 -8.17 4.09
C ALA A 99 -3.54 -9.23 5.08
N ARG A 100 -3.99 -8.85 6.28
CA ARG A 100 -4.47 -9.82 7.29
C ARG A 100 -5.71 -10.55 6.83
N ASN A 101 -6.71 -9.84 6.32
CA ASN A 101 -7.94 -10.45 5.79
C ASN A 101 -7.63 -11.44 4.65
N PHE A 102 -6.63 -11.18 3.81
CA PHE A 102 -6.18 -12.12 2.79
C PHE A 102 -5.35 -13.28 3.36
N LEU A 103 -4.38 -13.01 4.24
CA LEU A 103 -3.44 -13.99 4.77
C LEU A 103 -4.09 -14.98 5.73
N LEU A 104 -5.11 -14.56 6.47
CA LEU A 104 -5.81 -15.37 7.47
C LEU A 104 -7.06 -16.05 6.91
N HIS A 105 -7.80 -15.37 6.03
CA HIS A 105 -9.14 -15.81 5.61
C HIS A 105 -9.32 -15.88 4.08
N PHE A 106 -8.27 -15.65 3.29
CA PHE A 106 -8.34 -15.58 1.82
C PHE A 106 -9.38 -14.58 1.28
N HIS A 107 -9.70 -13.52 2.03
CA HIS A 107 -10.60 -12.48 1.56
C HIS A 107 -9.99 -11.72 0.37
N ARG A 108 -10.72 -11.66 -0.73
CA ARG A 108 -10.28 -11.07 -2.00
C ARG A 108 -11.11 -9.85 -2.36
N SER A 109 -10.52 -8.97 -3.16
CA SER A 109 -11.13 -7.71 -3.59
C SER A 109 -11.40 -7.68 -5.10
N LEU A 110 -12.55 -7.13 -5.48
CA LEU A 110 -12.93 -6.84 -6.85
C LEU A 110 -13.11 -5.33 -7.06
N LEU A 111 -12.45 -4.80 -8.09
CA LEU A 111 -12.70 -3.49 -8.64
C LEU A 111 -13.87 -3.56 -9.63
N ILE A 112 -14.96 -2.89 -9.30
CA ILE A 112 -16.18 -2.79 -10.10
C ILE A 112 -16.08 -1.53 -10.97
N THR A 113 -15.66 -1.70 -12.22
CA THR A 113 -15.26 -0.59 -13.10
C THR A 113 -16.41 0.28 -13.60
N ASP A 114 -17.66 -0.15 -13.41
CA ASP A 114 -18.84 0.64 -13.73
C ASP A 114 -19.45 1.32 -12.49
N ALA A 115 -18.93 1.05 -11.29
CA ALA A 115 -19.27 1.74 -10.05
C ALA A 115 -18.28 2.87 -9.79
N ILE A 116 -18.77 4.11 -9.66
CA ILE A 116 -17.93 5.30 -9.48
C ILE A 116 -18.34 6.02 -8.20
N ALA A 117 -17.36 6.34 -7.35
CA ALA A 117 -17.52 7.24 -6.21
C ALA A 117 -16.60 8.45 -6.40
N THR A 118 -17.04 9.62 -5.94
CA THR A 118 -16.23 10.85 -5.99
C THR A 118 -15.63 11.14 -4.63
N HIS A 119 -14.40 11.63 -4.62
CA HIS A 119 -13.68 11.96 -3.40
C HIS A 119 -12.90 13.27 -3.57
N HIS A 120 -13.03 14.18 -2.61
CA HIS A 120 -12.23 15.39 -2.56
C HIS A 120 -10.82 15.04 -2.12
N VAL A 121 -9.80 15.54 -2.82
CA VAL A 121 -8.42 15.41 -2.34
C VAL A 121 -8.27 16.29 -1.11
N GLY A 122 -8.40 15.67 0.05
CA GLY A 122 -8.05 16.27 1.31
C GLY A 122 -6.57 16.08 1.62
N SER A 123 -6.08 16.95 2.48
CA SER A 123 -4.74 16.87 3.03
C SER A 123 -4.87 17.12 4.55
N THR A 124 -4.32 16.20 5.34
CA THR A 124 -4.32 16.31 6.80
C THR A 124 -3.15 17.18 7.24
N ILE A 125 -3.44 18.39 7.74
CA ILE A 125 -2.44 19.37 8.19
C ILE A 125 -1.30 18.70 8.97
N GLY A 126 -0.07 18.90 8.50
CA GLY A 126 1.15 18.33 9.11
C GLY A 126 1.43 16.85 8.79
N LEU A 127 0.56 16.18 8.03
CA LEU A 127 0.70 14.79 7.55
C LEU A 127 0.59 14.68 6.01
N SER A 128 0.20 15.74 5.32
CA SER A 128 0.16 15.88 3.86
C SER A 128 1.18 16.90 3.36
N ASN A 129 1.40 16.89 2.04
CA ASN A 129 2.19 17.91 1.36
C ASN A 129 1.25 19.09 1.02
N ASP A 130 0.80 19.83 2.04
CA ASP A 130 -0.11 20.97 1.89
C ASP A 130 0.63 22.19 1.35
N GLY A 131 0.95 22.21 0.06
CA GLY A 131 1.64 23.37 -0.55
C GLY A 131 3.04 23.68 0.01
N ASP A 132 3.49 22.93 1.02
CA ASP A 132 4.79 23.07 1.64
C ASP A 132 5.87 22.63 0.65
N LYS A 133 6.88 23.48 0.48
CA LYS A 133 8.10 23.14 -0.26
C LYS A 133 8.88 21.98 0.40
N GLU A 134 8.52 21.60 1.62
CA GLU A 134 9.25 20.66 2.47
C GLU A 134 8.37 19.47 2.88
N TYR A 135 8.96 18.28 2.92
CA TYR A 135 8.26 17.06 3.30
C TYR A 135 8.13 16.97 4.84
N SER A 136 6.94 16.65 5.35
CA SER A 136 6.68 16.58 6.79
C SER A 136 7.50 15.47 7.48
N ASN A 137 8.26 15.86 8.53
CA ASN A 137 8.95 14.91 9.41
C ASN A 137 7.96 13.92 10.06
N LYS A 138 6.78 14.40 10.48
CA LYS A 138 5.76 13.57 11.14
C LYS A 138 5.20 12.52 10.18
N ARG A 139 4.92 12.93 8.92
CA ARG A 139 4.50 12.02 7.86
C ARG A 139 5.55 10.94 7.62
N PHE A 140 6.82 11.34 7.43
CA PHE A 140 7.90 10.40 7.20
C PHE A 140 8.06 9.41 8.35
N PHE A 141 8.07 9.91 9.60
CA PHE A 141 8.16 9.10 10.80
C PHE A 141 7.07 8.02 10.85
N LEU A 142 5.80 8.40 10.64
CA LEU A 142 4.66 7.48 10.71
C LEU A 142 4.73 6.43 9.60
N ILE A 143 4.96 6.85 8.35
CA ILE A 143 5.04 5.92 7.20
C ILE A 143 6.23 4.96 7.37
N HIS A 144 7.41 5.46 7.75
CA HIS A 144 8.61 4.64 7.92
C HIS A 144 8.43 3.60 9.03
N ARG A 145 7.93 4.03 10.21
CA ARG A 145 7.64 3.14 11.34
C ARG A 145 6.58 2.10 10.97
N ASN A 146 5.48 2.53 10.36
CA ASN A 146 4.37 1.64 9.98
C ASN A 146 4.80 0.64 8.91
N ARG A 147 5.66 1.02 7.97
CA ARG A 147 6.23 0.11 6.96
C ARG A 147 6.99 -1.03 7.63
N TRP A 148 7.89 -0.72 8.58
CA TRP A 148 8.59 -1.76 9.33
C TRP A 148 7.66 -2.63 10.16
N PHE A 149 6.67 -2.02 10.82
CA PHE A 149 5.67 -2.77 11.59
C PHE A 149 4.92 -3.74 10.69
N TYR A 150 4.43 -3.29 9.54
CA TYR A 150 3.74 -4.11 8.53
C TYR A 150 4.61 -5.27 8.03
N LEU A 151 5.87 -5.00 7.62
CA LEU A 151 6.80 -6.03 7.13
C LEU A 151 7.02 -7.10 8.20
N LEU A 152 7.41 -6.69 9.40
CA LEU A 152 7.75 -7.59 10.50
C LEU A 152 6.53 -8.29 11.09
N LYS A 153 5.33 -7.73 10.98
CA LYS A 153 4.10 -8.36 11.44
C LYS A 153 3.62 -9.43 10.46
N ASN A 154 3.52 -9.08 9.17
CA ASN A 154 2.79 -9.89 8.19
C ASN A 154 3.65 -10.89 7.42
N TYR A 155 4.95 -10.63 7.21
CA TYR A 155 5.75 -11.46 6.30
C TYR A 155 6.31 -12.71 6.98
N GLN A 156 6.38 -13.82 6.26
CA GLN A 156 7.11 -15.01 6.69
C GLN A 156 8.59 -14.69 6.93
N ILE A 157 9.22 -15.39 7.86
CA ILE A 157 10.66 -15.22 8.12
C ILE A 157 11.50 -15.47 6.86
N LYS A 158 11.12 -16.46 6.05
CA LYS A 158 11.76 -16.74 4.76
C LYS A 158 11.72 -15.52 3.85
N THR A 159 10.56 -14.88 3.72
CA THR A 159 10.38 -13.67 2.90
C THR A 159 11.21 -12.52 3.45
N LEU A 160 11.17 -12.30 4.77
CA LEU A 160 11.99 -11.26 5.43
C LEU A 160 13.47 -11.42 5.11
N VAL A 161 13.99 -12.65 5.20
CA VAL A 161 15.39 -12.96 4.85
C VAL A 161 15.67 -12.70 3.37
N LEU A 162 14.80 -13.18 2.48
CA LEU A 162 14.97 -12.99 1.03
C LEU A 162 14.90 -11.53 0.60
N ILE A 163 14.17 -10.66 1.31
CA ILE A 163 14.12 -9.24 0.96
C ILE A 163 15.23 -8.42 1.61
N ILE A 164 16.11 -9.00 2.45
CA ILE A 164 17.20 -8.23 3.09
C ILE A 164 18.01 -7.41 2.07
N PRO A 165 18.50 -7.98 0.94
CA PRO A 165 19.30 -7.21 -0.01
C PRO A 165 18.56 -5.96 -0.58
N PRO A 166 17.35 -6.07 -1.16
CA PRO A 166 16.64 -4.88 -1.62
C PRO A 166 16.15 -3.98 -0.47
N LEU A 167 15.91 -4.54 0.72
CA LEU A 167 15.51 -3.77 1.89
C LEU A 167 16.64 -2.84 2.35
N ILE A 168 17.89 -3.33 2.42
CA ILE A 168 19.07 -2.50 2.73
C ILE A 168 19.18 -1.32 1.76
N LEU A 169 19.07 -1.58 0.44
CA LEU A 169 19.13 -0.51 -0.57
C LEU A 169 18.00 0.52 -0.39
N SER A 170 16.79 0.05 -0.08
CA SER A 170 15.66 0.94 0.19
C SER A 170 15.86 1.77 1.47
N GLU A 171 16.45 1.20 2.52
CA GLU A 171 16.74 1.92 3.76
C GLU A 171 17.85 2.95 3.59
N LEU A 172 18.91 2.64 2.84
CA LEU A 172 19.94 3.62 2.48
C LEU A 172 19.34 4.80 1.71
N SER A 173 18.41 4.52 0.80
CA SER A 173 17.69 5.56 0.04
C SER A 173 16.82 6.44 0.95
N LEU A 174 16.12 5.84 1.91
CA LEU A 174 15.29 6.56 2.89
C LEU A 174 16.13 7.35 3.90
N LEU A 175 17.28 6.81 4.30
CA LEU A 175 18.25 7.49 5.15
C LEU A 175 18.78 8.74 4.45
N LEU A 176 19.20 8.61 3.18
CA LEU A 176 19.63 9.72 2.35
C LEU A 176 18.52 10.75 2.17
N PHE A 177 17.28 10.30 1.90
CA PHE A 177 16.12 11.18 1.78
C PHE A 177 15.90 11.99 3.07
N ASN A 178 15.94 11.34 4.23
CA ASN A 178 15.83 12.01 5.53
C ASN A 178 16.94 13.07 5.71
N PHE A 179 18.19 12.74 5.35
CA PHE A 179 19.30 13.68 5.49
C PHE A 179 19.23 14.87 4.53
N ILE A 180 18.65 14.70 3.34
CA ILE A 180 18.56 15.78 2.34
C ILE A 180 17.29 16.62 2.56
N PHE A 181 16.12 16.00 2.71
CA PHE A 181 14.83 16.68 2.55
C PHE A 181 14.07 16.97 3.85
N LEU A 182 14.39 16.27 4.95
CA LEU A 182 13.68 16.47 6.22
C LEU A 182 14.39 17.51 7.07
N LYS A 183 13.62 18.34 7.78
CA LYS A 183 14.18 19.31 8.73
C LYS A 183 14.90 18.62 9.89
N ASP A 184 14.27 17.56 10.42
CA ASP A 184 14.81 16.80 11.54
C ASP A 184 15.52 15.56 11.03
N LYS A 185 16.85 15.59 11.07
CA LYS A 185 17.71 14.51 10.58
C LYS A 185 17.66 13.26 11.46
N LEU A 186 17.09 13.37 12.66
CA LEU A 186 16.90 12.23 13.57
C LEU A 186 15.57 11.51 13.36
N THR A 187 14.71 11.97 12.46
CA THR A 187 13.36 11.42 12.25
C THR A 187 13.40 9.91 11.97
N ILE A 188 14.29 9.45 11.10
CA ILE A 188 14.45 8.02 10.80
C ILE A 188 14.94 7.19 12.00
N PHE A 189 15.78 7.74 12.87
CA PHE A 189 16.19 7.03 14.09
C PHE A 189 15.07 7.01 15.13
N LYS A 190 14.25 8.08 15.17
CA LYS A 190 13.05 8.14 16.00
C LYS A 190 12.05 7.06 15.59
N SER A 191 11.84 6.81 14.29
CA SER A 191 10.94 5.74 13.84
C SER A 191 11.45 4.36 14.25
N TYR A 192 12.75 4.08 14.12
CA TYR A 192 13.36 2.85 14.65
C TYR A 192 13.22 2.71 16.16
N ARG A 193 13.49 3.78 16.92
CA ARG A 193 13.28 3.78 18.38
C ARG A 193 11.83 3.51 18.73
N SER A 194 10.89 4.08 17.99
CA SER A 194 9.48 3.83 18.19
C SER A 194 9.11 2.37 17.90
N LEU A 195 9.70 1.75 16.88
CA LEU A 195 9.51 0.33 16.60
C LEU A 195 10.02 -0.53 17.77
N ALA A 196 11.23 -0.24 18.26
CA ALA A 196 11.82 -0.94 19.40
C ALA A 196 10.97 -0.81 20.67
N LYS A 197 10.39 0.37 20.94
CA LYS A 197 9.46 0.57 22.07
C LYS A 197 8.18 -0.27 21.96
N ASN A 198 7.73 -0.60 20.75
CA ASN A 198 6.53 -1.39 20.50
C ASN A 198 6.86 -2.84 20.14
N TRP A 199 8.07 -3.32 20.45
CA TRP A 199 8.55 -4.63 20.02
C TRP A 199 7.69 -5.78 20.56
N THR A 200 7.26 -5.71 21.82
CA THR A 200 6.40 -6.74 22.43
C THR A 200 5.05 -6.84 21.70
N VAL A 201 4.41 -5.70 21.42
CA VAL A 201 3.14 -5.63 20.66
C VAL A 201 3.33 -6.19 19.26
N LEU A 202 4.42 -5.81 18.59
CA LEU A 202 4.77 -6.34 17.27
C LEU A 202 4.93 -7.87 17.29
N LEU A 203 5.63 -8.43 18.28
CA LEU A 203 5.82 -9.86 18.40
C LEU A 203 4.52 -10.60 18.69
N GLN A 204 3.64 -10.03 19.51
CA GLN A 204 2.31 -10.59 19.79
C GLN A 204 1.47 -10.62 18.50
N ASN A 205 1.36 -9.50 17.81
CA ASN A 205 0.62 -9.39 16.55
C ASN A 205 1.21 -10.31 15.48
N ARG A 206 2.55 -10.40 15.39
CA ARG A 206 3.23 -11.34 14.50
C ARG A 206 2.87 -12.78 14.84
N ARG A 207 2.91 -13.19 16.11
CA ARG A 207 2.56 -14.56 16.52
C ARG A 207 1.14 -14.91 16.09
N GLN A 208 0.18 -14.00 16.30
CA GLN A 208 -1.20 -14.20 15.87
C GLN A 208 -1.30 -14.37 14.34
N VAL A 209 -0.69 -13.47 13.57
CA VAL A 209 -0.74 -13.55 12.10
C VAL A 209 -0.04 -14.80 11.58
N GLN A 210 1.14 -15.13 12.11
CA GLN A 210 1.92 -16.27 11.62
C GLN A 210 1.32 -17.62 12.02
N ALA A 211 0.67 -17.72 13.18
CA ALA A 211 0.02 -18.96 13.62
C ALA A 211 -1.26 -19.28 12.83
N ASN A 212 -2.01 -18.25 12.41
CA ASN A 212 -3.33 -18.42 11.79
C ASN A 212 -3.32 -18.26 10.26
N ARG A 213 -2.19 -17.92 9.64
CA ARG A 213 -2.13 -17.70 8.19
C ARG A 213 -2.36 -18.98 7.40
N VAL A 214 -3.15 -18.85 6.34
CA VAL A 214 -3.59 -19.94 5.46
C VAL A 214 -2.88 -19.95 4.11
N CYS A 215 -2.08 -18.92 3.79
CA CYS A 215 -1.46 -18.78 2.47
C CYS A 215 -0.02 -18.24 2.54
N LYS A 216 0.76 -18.42 1.46
CA LYS A 216 2.16 -17.94 1.36
C LYS A 216 2.22 -16.48 0.93
N ASP A 217 3.27 -15.76 1.34
CA ASP A 217 3.43 -14.34 1.02
C ASP A 217 3.39 -14.06 -0.48
N LYS A 218 3.92 -14.97 -1.31
CA LYS A 218 3.92 -14.81 -2.78
C LYS A 218 2.52 -14.61 -3.40
N ASN A 219 1.47 -15.04 -2.70
CA ASN A 219 0.09 -14.86 -3.16
C ASN A 219 -0.40 -13.42 -2.90
N TRP A 220 0.14 -12.77 -1.86
CA TRP A 220 -0.20 -11.41 -1.47
C TRP A 220 0.74 -10.38 -2.10
N LEU A 221 2.04 -10.60 -2.10
CA LEU A 221 3.03 -9.62 -2.55
C LEU A 221 3.01 -9.36 -4.06
N GLU A 222 3.42 -8.16 -4.45
CA GLU A 222 3.55 -7.71 -5.84
C GLU A 222 4.94 -7.10 -6.07
N ALA A 223 5.53 -7.38 -7.24
CA ALA A 223 6.77 -6.79 -7.73
C ALA A 223 6.50 -5.66 -8.73
N GLU A 224 5.44 -4.90 -8.48
CA GLU A 224 5.08 -3.72 -9.25
C GLU A 224 6.20 -2.68 -9.23
N HIS A 225 6.25 -1.87 -10.28
CA HIS A 225 7.18 -0.74 -10.32
C HIS A 225 6.83 0.25 -9.19
N LEU A 226 7.82 0.62 -8.37
CA LEU A 226 7.74 1.63 -7.31
C LEU A 226 7.29 3.00 -7.83
N ARG A 227 7.41 3.24 -9.15
CA ARG A 227 6.92 4.45 -9.84
C ARG A 227 7.28 5.70 -9.07
N PHE A 228 8.58 5.84 -8.75
CA PHE A 228 9.12 7.04 -8.10
C PHE A 228 8.57 8.27 -8.82
N THR A 229 7.86 9.13 -8.08
CA THR A 229 7.18 10.27 -8.68
C THR A 229 8.21 11.19 -9.34
N ALA A 230 7.92 11.68 -10.55
CA ALA A 230 8.83 12.50 -11.35
C ALA A 230 9.27 13.79 -10.64
N THR A 231 8.56 14.19 -9.59
CA THR A 231 8.89 15.29 -8.68
C THR A 231 10.18 15.08 -7.88
N THR A 232 10.59 13.83 -7.62
CA THR A 232 11.81 13.54 -6.84
C THR A 232 13.12 13.60 -7.64
N ALA A 233 13.08 13.50 -8.98
CA ALA A 233 14.29 13.45 -9.82
C ALA A 233 14.41 14.65 -10.76
N LYS A 234 15.30 15.59 -10.40
CA LYS A 234 15.74 16.68 -11.27
C LYS A 234 16.92 16.19 -12.14
N GLY A 235 16.80 16.31 -13.47
CA GLY A 235 17.84 15.93 -14.44
C GLY A 235 17.67 14.54 -15.08
N LYS A 236 18.35 14.31 -16.21
CA LYS A 236 18.23 13.05 -16.98
C LYS A 236 18.87 11.85 -16.28
N ILE A 237 20.02 12.07 -15.62
CA ILE A 237 20.78 11.02 -14.92
C ILE A 237 19.99 10.47 -13.74
N SER A 238 19.47 11.33 -12.87
CA SER A 238 18.67 10.91 -11.71
C SER A 238 17.42 10.12 -12.11
N ARG A 239 16.73 10.54 -13.18
CA ARG A 239 15.59 9.79 -13.74
C ARG A 239 15.99 8.43 -14.27
N LEU A 240 17.13 8.33 -14.94
CA LEU A 240 17.65 7.05 -15.43
C LEU A 240 18.03 6.14 -14.25
N SER A 241 18.72 6.65 -13.24
CA SER A 241 19.07 5.89 -12.03
C SER A 241 17.84 5.35 -11.31
N LEU A 242 16.78 6.16 -11.15
CA LEU A 242 15.54 5.69 -10.54
C LEU A 242 14.85 4.62 -11.37
N LYS A 243 14.84 4.73 -12.70
CA LYS A 243 14.29 3.68 -13.58
C LYS A 243 15.05 2.37 -13.48
N VAL A 244 16.40 2.44 -13.44
CA VAL A 244 17.25 1.25 -13.27
C VAL A 244 16.97 0.61 -11.91
N LEU A 245 16.97 1.40 -10.84
CA LEU A 245 16.70 0.90 -9.48
C LEU A 245 15.32 0.25 -9.38
N ASP A 246 14.30 0.91 -9.92
CA ASP A 246 12.92 0.41 -9.98
C ASP A 246 12.83 -0.93 -10.74
N PHE A 247 13.44 -1.00 -11.92
CA PHE A 247 13.52 -2.23 -12.70
C PHE A 247 14.26 -3.34 -11.95
N SER A 248 15.38 -3.03 -11.30
CA SER A 248 16.14 -3.98 -10.49
C SER A 248 15.31 -4.54 -9.33
N PHE A 249 14.55 -3.70 -8.62
CA PHE A 249 13.68 -4.17 -7.54
C PHE A 249 12.54 -5.05 -8.04
N SER A 250 11.89 -4.66 -9.13
CA SER A 250 10.82 -5.46 -9.76
C SER A 250 11.36 -6.83 -10.21
N LYS A 251 12.47 -6.86 -10.94
CA LYS A 251 13.10 -8.11 -11.39
C LYS A 251 13.57 -8.98 -10.24
N TYR A 252 14.11 -8.37 -9.18
CA TYR A 252 14.48 -9.11 -7.97
C TYR A 252 13.27 -9.82 -7.36
N GLY A 253 12.14 -9.12 -7.19
CA GLY A 253 10.91 -9.72 -6.69
C GLY A 253 10.43 -10.89 -7.57
N GLN A 254 10.44 -10.70 -8.89
CA GLN A 254 10.03 -11.74 -9.85
C GLN A 254 10.90 -12.99 -9.77
N ILE A 255 12.23 -12.83 -9.69
CA ILE A 255 13.18 -13.95 -9.73
C ILE A 255 13.31 -14.63 -8.36
N VAL A 256 13.50 -13.84 -7.29
CA VAL A 256 13.85 -14.37 -5.96
C VAL A 256 12.61 -14.75 -5.15
N LEU A 257 11.53 -13.98 -5.26
CA LEU A 257 10.29 -14.24 -4.52
C LEU A 257 9.25 -14.99 -5.36
N GLY A 258 9.42 -15.05 -6.69
CA GLY A 258 8.46 -15.69 -7.60
C GLY A 258 7.11 -14.98 -7.63
N ILE A 259 7.11 -13.65 -7.42
CA ILE A 259 5.91 -12.81 -7.41
C ILE A 259 5.76 -12.07 -8.74
N LYS A 260 4.52 -11.77 -9.12
CA LYS A 260 4.24 -11.04 -10.37
C LYS A 260 4.41 -9.54 -10.18
#